data_AF-A0A838RER0-F1
#
_entry.id   AF-A0A838RER0-F1
#
_cell.length_a   1.000
_cell.length_b   1.000
_cell.length_c   1.000
_cell.angle_alpha   90.00
_cell.angle_beta   90.00
_cell.angle_gamma   90.00
#
_symmetry.space_group_name_H-M   'P 1'
#
loop_
_entity.id
_entity.type
_entity.pdbx_description
1 polymer ?
#
loop_
_entity_poly.entity_id
_entity_poly.type
_entity_poly.pdbx_seq_one_letter_code
_entity_poly.pdbx_strand_id
1 'polypeptide(L)'
;MPAATISPQHVVVLMLENRSFDHMLGYLSRENPGIDGLSGRESNPLDVGQPTARLTSVSDDAAYTGDFTRTLSSKDTAEVDPGHESQDVHSQVYARVGGQVPAAPNNLGFVDNYRLQKNGSIELAPRVMKCFAPARVSVLASLAREFAVCDRWFSSVPGPTWPNRLFVHAGTSDGQVVHKKKLYG
;
A
#
# COMPACT_ATOMS: atom_id res chain seq x y z
N MET A 1 14.14 13.73 36.49
CA MET A 1 13.36 14.94 36.18
C MET A 1 12.05 14.50 35.55
N PRO A 2 10.87 14.94 36.00
CA PRO A 2 9.64 14.64 35.29
C PRO A 2 9.72 15.30 33.90
N ALA A 3 9.32 14.55 32.86
CA ALA A 3 9.28 15.08 31.51
C ALA A 3 8.32 16.28 31.47
N ALA A 4 8.78 17.42 30.96
CA ALA A 4 7.91 18.57 30.73
C ALA A 4 6.82 18.14 29.75
N THR A 5 5.55 18.28 30.15
CA THR A 5 4.41 18.04 29.27
C THR A 5 4.40 19.13 28.21
N ILE A 6 4.80 18.76 26.99
CA ILE A 6 4.66 19.62 25.82
C ILE A 6 3.17 19.66 25.49
N SER A 7 2.56 20.84 25.55
CA SER A 7 1.16 21.06 25.19
C SER A 7 1.10 21.85 23.89
N PRO A 8 1.01 21.19 22.71
CA PRO A 8 0.89 21.89 21.45
C PRO A 8 -0.43 22.68 21.41
N GLN A 9 -0.36 23.95 21.02
CA GLN A 9 -1.56 24.79 20.85
C GLN A 9 -2.32 24.47 19.55
N HIS A 10 -1.61 23.92 18.57
CA HIS A 10 -2.15 23.59 17.26
C HIS A 10 -1.64 22.22 16.82
N VAL A 11 -2.57 21.43 16.28
CA VAL A 11 -2.26 20.17 15.60
C VAL A 11 -2.88 20.27 14.21
N VAL A 12 -2.03 20.12 13.19
CA VAL A 12 -2.45 20.09 11.79
C VAL A 12 -2.32 18.66 11.28
N VAL A 13 -3.41 18.11 10.74
CA VAL A 13 -3.44 16.76 10.18
C VAL A 13 -3.57 16.85 8.67
N LEU A 14 -2.49 16.54 7.95
CA LEU A 14 -2.51 16.35 6.50
C LEU A 14 -2.79 14.88 6.18
N MET A 15 -4.00 14.58 5.72
CA MET A 15 -4.39 13.22 5.36
C MET A 15 -4.22 12.98 3.85
N LEU A 16 -3.24 12.17 3.51
CA LEU A 16 -3.00 11.70 2.14
C LEU A 16 -3.91 10.50 1.80
N GLU A 17 -3.85 10.02 0.56
CA GLU A 17 -4.73 8.97 0.04
C GLU A 17 -3.96 7.89 -0.75
N ASN A 18 -4.41 6.65 -0.59
CA ASN A 18 -4.08 5.48 -1.42
C ASN A 18 -2.58 5.23 -1.69
N ARG A 19 -1.73 5.32 -0.67
CA ARG A 19 -0.31 4.95 -0.75
C ARG A 19 0.12 4.16 0.49
N SER A 20 0.80 3.04 0.30
CA SER A 20 1.40 2.27 1.39
C SER A 20 2.69 2.92 1.88
N PHE A 21 3.12 2.56 3.09
CA PHE A 21 4.40 2.98 3.64
C PHE A 21 5.55 2.61 2.70
N ASP A 22 5.63 1.34 2.29
CA ASP A 22 6.69 0.85 1.42
C ASP A 22 6.76 1.58 0.08
N HIS A 23 5.62 1.89 -0.53
CA HIS A 23 5.56 2.63 -1.79
C HIS A 23 6.20 4.02 -1.69
N MET A 24 6.05 4.70 -0.55
CA MET A 24 6.54 6.08 -0.39
C MET A 24 7.89 6.16 0.30
N LEU A 25 8.09 5.39 1.38
CA LEU A 25 9.21 5.52 2.30
C LEU A 25 9.98 4.22 2.53
N GLY A 26 9.55 3.10 1.95
CA GLY A 26 10.15 1.79 2.20
C GLY A 26 11.66 1.76 1.95
N TYR A 27 12.12 2.40 0.88
CA TYR A 27 13.55 2.45 0.54
C TYR A 27 14.38 3.45 1.35
N LEU A 28 13.76 4.24 2.23
CA LEU A 28 14.50 5.10 3.16
C LEU A 28 15.29 4.27 4.19
N SER A 29 14.94 2.99 4.38
CA SER A 29 15.70 2.00 5.15
C SER A 29 17.17 1.87 4.70
N ARG A 30 17.48 2.11 3.42
CA ARG A 30 18.85 2.11 2.88
C ARG A 30 19.72 3.23 3.45
N GLU A 31 19.09 4.33 3.85
CA GLU A 31 19.73 5.49 4.45
C GLU A 31 19.65 5.47 5.98
N ASN A 32 18.54 4.95 6.51
CA ASN A 32 18.29 4.81 7.94
C ASN A 32 17.81 3.38 8.27
N PRO A 33 18.72 2.47 8.68
CA PRO A 33 18.37 1.09 9.03
C PRO A 33 17.42 0.96 10.23
N GLY A 34 17.16 2.05 10.97
CA GLY A 34 16.16 2.06 12.04
C GLY A 34 14.71 2.11 11.54
N ILE A 35 14.49 2.35 10.25
CA ILE A 35 13.16 2.31 9.62
C ILE A 35 12.81 0.88 9.25
N ASP A 36 11.64 0.42 9.69
CA ASP A 36 11.03 -0.85 9.27
C ASP A 36 10.51 -0.74 7.82
N GLY A 37 11.44 -0.81 6.86
CA GLY A 37 11.17 -0.66 5.43
C GLY A 37 11.71 -1.81 4.57
N LEU A 38 11.95 -1.55 3.29
CA LEU A 38 12.31 -2.56 2.30
C LEU A 38 13.81 -2.83 2.27
N SER A 39 14.20 -4.11 2.27
CA SER A 39 15.57 -4.52 1.97
C SER A 39 15.89 -4.54 0.47
N GLY A 40 14.85 -4.53 -0.38
CA GLY A 40 14.97 -4.70 -1.83
C GLY A 40 14.98 -6.18 -2.28
N ARG A 41 14.77 -7.11 -1.34
CA ARG A 41 14.74 -8.57 -1.60
C ARG A 41 13.34 -9.16 -1.51
N GLU A 42 12.40 -8.38 -1.00
CA GLU A 42 10.99 -8.73 -0.91
C GLU A 42 10.45 -9.03 -2.30
N SER A 43 9.63 -10.07 -2.42
CA SER A 43 9.05 -10.46 -3.69
C SER A 43 7.71 -11.16 -3.51
N ASN A 44 6.92 -11.16 -4.58
CA ASN A 44 5.62 -11.82 -4.65
C ASN A 44 5.56 -12.68 -5.93
N PRO A 45 4.98 -13.88 -5.88
CA PRO A 45 4.72 -14.67 -7.10
C PRO A 45 3.73 -13.94 -8.00
N LEU A 46 3.90 -14.10 -9.33
CA LEU A 46 2.92 -13.62 -10.31
C LEU A 46 1.53 -14.26 -10.17
N ASP A 47 1.50 -15.51 -9.70
CA ASP A 47 0.29 -16.30 -9.50
C ASP A 47 0.50 -17.22 -8.29
N VAL A 48 -0.26 -17.01 -7.22
CA VAL A 48 -0.14 -17.78 -5.97
C VAL A 48 -0.64 -19.22 -6.12
N GLY A 49 -1.48 -19.49 -7.13
CA GLY A 49 -1.95 -20.83 -7.46
C GLY A 49 -0.90 -21.69 -8.15
N GLN A 50 0.20 -21.10 -8.62
CA GLN A 50 1.27 -21.80 -9.34
C GLN A 50 2.56 -21.83 -8.51
N PRO A 51 2.97 -23.00 -7.98
CA PRO A 51 4.18 -23.11 -7.15
C PRO A 51 5.48 -22.67 -7.83
N THR A 52 5.53 -22.71 -9.16
CA THR A 52 6.69 -22.31 -9.99
C THR A 52 6.50 -20.94 -10.64
N ALA A 53 5.56 -20.13 -10.18
CA ALA A 53 5.34 -18.79 -10.71
C ALA A 53 6.61 -17.94 -10.60
N ARG A 54 6.87 -17.14 -11.63
CA ARG A 54 7.94 -16.14 -11.59
C ARG A 54 7.70 -15.18 -10.43
N LEU A 55 8.76 -14.87 -9.69
CA LEU A 55 8.72 -13.86 -8.63
C LEU A 55 8.86 -12.47 -9.23
N THR A 56 8.12 -11.52 -8.66
CA THR A 56 8.28 -10.08 -8.87
C THR A 56 8.87 -9.49 -7.60
N SER A 57 10.07 -8.94 -7.70
CA SER A 57 10.70 -8.22 -6.61
C SER A 57 10.19 -6.79 -6.51
N VAL A 58 10.28 -6.21 -5.32
CA VAL A 58 10.15 -4.76 -5.15
C VAL A 58 11.23 -4.03 -5.95
N SER A 59 10.91 -2.83 -6.43
CA SER A 59 11.84 -1.94 -7.15
C SER A 59 11.64 -0.49 -6.71
N ASP A 60 12.68 0.33 -6.82
CA ASP A 60 12.66 1.75 -6.43
C ASP A 60 12.38 2.69 -7.62
N ASP A 61 11.93 2.11 -8.74
CA ASP A 61 11.88 2.80 -10.01
C ASP A 61 10.63 3.64 -10.21
N ALA A 62 9.48 3.36 -9.55
CA ALA A 62 8.34 4.29 -9.37
C ALA A 62 7.79 4.92 -10.67
N ALA A 63 6.65 5.58 -10.65
CA ALA A 63 6.37 6.66 -11.59
C ALA A 63 5.38 7.59 -10.94
N TYR A 64 5.53 8.89 -11.14
CA TYR A 64 4.52 9.84 -10.64
C TYR A 64 3.16 9.58 -11.29
N THR A 65 3.17 9.09 -12.54
CA THR A 65 1.99 8.76 -13.32
C THR A 65 2.25 7.52 -14.20
N GLY A 66 1.19 6.81 -14.59
CA GLY A 66 1.26 5.78 -15.62
C GLY A 66 1.55 4.35 -15.14
N ASP A 67 2.10 4.15 -13.94
CA ASP A 67 2.35 2.79 -13.42
C ASP A 67 1.07 1.97 -13.32
N PHE A 68 -0.03 2.60 -12.90
CA PHE A 68 -1.34 1.96 -12.79
C PHE A 68 -2.23 2.18 -14.03
N THR A 69 -1.62 2.54 -15.17
CA THR A 69 -2.34 2.77 -16.41
C THR A 69 -2.06 1.66 -17.43
N ARG A 70 -3.14 1.10 -17.98
CA ARG A 70 -3.13 0.17 -19.12
C ARG A 70 -3.43 0.93 -20.40
N THR A 71 -2.54 0.82 -21.38
CA THR A 71 -2.82 1.25 -22.75
C THR A 71 -3.73 0.22 -23.43
N LEU A 72 -4.88 0.65 -23.94
CA LEU A 72 -5.82 -0.18 -24.70
C LEU A 72 -5.66 0.02 -26.21
N SER A 73 -5.38 1.25 -26.62
CA SER A 73 -5.12 1.65 -28.00
C SER A 73 -4.15 2.84 -28.03
N SER A 74 -3.81 3.36 -29.21
CA SER A 74 -2.99 4.57 -29.34
C SER A 74 -3.66 5.83 -28.76
N LYS A 75 -4.96 5.79 -28.47
CA LYS A 75 -5.73 6.92 -27.90
C LYS A 75 -6.47 6.59 -26.61
N ASP A 76 -6.55 5.31 -26.23
CA ASP A 76 -7.35 4.87 -25.09
C ASP A 76 -6.48 4.24 -24.01
N THR A 77 -6.73 4.66 -22.78
CA THR A 77 -6.12 4.10 -21.57
C THR A 77 -7.19 3.77 -20.55
N ALA A 78 -6.92 2.76 -19.72
CA ALA A 78 -7.71 2.44 -18.55
C ALA A 78 -6.82 2.41 -17.30
N GLU A 79 -7.36 2.86 -16.18
CA GLU A 79 -6.71 2.66 -14.89
C GLU A 79 -6.91 1.22 -14.41
N VAL A 80 -5.88 0.70 -13.75
CA VAL A 80 -5.89 -0.57 -13.03
C VAL A 80 -5.59 -0.21 -11.58
N ASP A 81 -6.64 0.03 -10.82
CA ASP A 81 -6.54 0.42 -9.41
C ASP A 81 -6.13 -0.78 -8.55
N PRO A 82 -5.11 -0.67 -7.68
CA PRO A 82 -4.82 -1.71 -6.71
C PRO A 82 -6.03 -2.04 -5.84
N GLY A 83 -6.33 -3.33 -5.70
CA GLY A 83 -7.43 -3.79 -4.88
C GLY A 83 -7.28 -3.29 -3.45
N HIS A 84 -8.28 -2.59 -2.94
CA HIS A 84 -8.25 -1.97 -1.62
C HIS A 84 -9.54 -2.21 -0.84
N GLU A 85 -10.40 -3.12 -1.30
CA GLU A 85 -11.52 -3.61 -0.50
C GLU A 85 -11.04 -4.64 0.52
N SER A 86 -11.84 -4.90 1.55
CA SER A 86 -11.45 -5.82 2.63
C SER A 86 -11.08 -7.23 2.14
N GLN A 87 -11.74 -7.71 1.09
CA GLN A 87 -11.42 -9.00 0.48
C GLN A 87 -10.09 -8.98 -0.28
N ASP A 88 -9.78 -7.86 -0.95
CA ASP A 88 -8.50 -7.68 -1.63
C ASP A 88 -7.35 -7.69 -0.63
N VAL A 89 -7.43 -6.83 0.39
CA VAL A 89 -6.37 -6.74 1.42
C VAL A 89 -6.17 -8.07 2.13
N HIS A 90 -7.26 -8.82 2.40
CA HIS A 90 -7.14 -10.17 2.94
C HIS A 90 -6.37 -11.11 2.01
N SER A 91 -6.70 -11.12 0.71
CA SER A 91 -6.00 -11.97 -0.28
C SER A 91 -4.53 -11.59 -0.46
N GLN A 92 -4.20 -10.30 -0.32
CA GLN A 92 -2.83 -9.79 -0.42
C GLN A 92 -1.96 -10.25 0.76
N VAL A 93 -2.51 -10.15 1.98
CA VAL A 93 -1.79 -10.44 3.23
C VAL A 93 -1.78 -11.94 3.56
N TYR A 94 -2.85 -12.67 3.23
CA TYR A 94 -3.03 -14.11 3.51
C TYR A 94 -3.15 -14.91 2.22
N ALA A 95 -2.19 -14.75 1.32
CA ALA A 95 -2.21 -15.38 0.01
C ALA A 95 -2.30 -16.90 0.10
N ARG A 96 -3.21 -17.49 -0.69
CA ARG A 96 -3.45 -18.94 -0.69
C ARG A 96 -2.50 -19.68 -1.61
N VAL A 97 -1.23 -19.77 -1.23
CA VAL A 97 -0.22 -20.45 -2.03
C VAL A 97 -0.56 -21.93 -2.18
N GLY A 98 -0.69 -22.41 -3.41
CA GLY A 98 -1.13 -23.79 -3.69
C GLY A 98 -2.54 -24.11 -3.17
N GLY A 99 -3.39 -23.09 -2.97
CA GLY A 99 -4.77 -23.24 -2.48
C GLY A 99 -4.92 -23.33 -0.95
N GLN A 100 -3.83 -23.29 -0.19
CA GLN A 100 -3.85 -23.41 1.27
C GLN A 100 -3.94 -22.05 1.95
N VAL A 101 -4.83 -21.89 2.93
CA VAL A 101 -4.88 -20.68 3.75
C VAL A 101 -3.72 -20.71 4.74
N PRO A 102 -2.84 -19.69 4.77
CA PRO A 102 -1.71 -19.68 5.68
C PRO A 102 -2.18 -19.38 7.12
N ALA A 103 -1.51 -19.99 8.11
CA ALA A 103 -1.81 -19.77 9.53
C ALA A 103 -1.38 -18.38 10.05
N ALA A 104 -0.44 -17.75 9.35
CA ALA A 104 0.08 -16.42 9.61
C ALA A 104 0.10 -15.61 8.30
N PRO A 105 0.08 -14.27 8.35
CA PRO A 105 0.20 -13.46 7.15
C PRO A 105 1.52 -13.78 6.43
N ASN A 106 1.45 -13.98 5.11
CA ASN A 106 2.62 -14.27 4.28
C ASN A 106 2.96 -13.13 3.31
N ASN A 107 2.04 -12.16 3.12
CA ASN A 107 2.26 -11.00 2.25
C ASN A 107 2.63 -11.35 0.80
N LEU A 108 2.18 -12.51 0.30
CA LEU A 108 2.55 -13.02 -1.03
C LEU A 108 1.51 -12.75 -2.13
N GLY A 109 0.42 -12.03 -1.82
CA GLY A 109 -0.74 -11.92 -2.70
C GLY A 109 -0.88 -10.60 -3.44
N PHE A 110 0.02 -9.63 -3.26
CA PHE A 110 -0.11 -8.29 -3.85
C PHE A 110 -0.14 -8.32 -5.37
N VAL A 111 0.81 -9.04 -5.97
CA VAL A 111 0.94 -9.14 -7.43
C VAL A 111 -0.22 -9.92 -8.04
N ASP A 112 -0.59 -11.04 -7.43
CA ASP A 112 -1.69 -11.87 -7.93
C ASP A 112 -3.06 -11.19 -7.78
N ASN A 113 -3.31 -10.54 -6.64
CA ASN A 113 -4.51 -9.74 -6.46
C ASN A 113 -4.57 -8.61 -7.51
N TYR A 114 -3.46 -7.90 -7.74
CA TYR A 114 -3.41 -6.82 -8.73
C TYR A 114 -3.66 -7.32 -10.16
N ARG A 115 -3.11 -8.49 -10.52
CA ARG A 115 -3.36 -9.17 -11.80
C ARG A 115 -4.84 -9.40 -12.05
N LEU A 116 -5.60 -9.71 -10.99
CA LEU A 116 -7.01 -10.05 -11.03
C LEU A 116 -7.95 -8.84 -10.91
N GLN A 117 -7.41 -7.63 -10.66
CA GLN A 117 -8.22 -6.41 -10.64
C GLN A 117 -8.82 -6.11 -12.01
N LYS A 118 -9.82 -5.23 -12.02
CA LYS A 118 -10.43 -4.77 -13.27
C LYS A 118 -9.36 -4.16 -14.18
N ASN A 119 -9.34 -4.60 -15.44
CA ASN A 119 -8.33 -4.24 -16.44
C ASN A 119 -6.89 -4.74 -16.13
N GLY A 120 -6.70 -5.53 -15.08
CA GLY A 120 -5.43 -6.18 -14.73
C GLY A 120 -4.99 -7.19 -15.79
N SER A 121 -3.70 -7.56 -15.72
CA SER A 121 -3.08 -8.57 -16.58
C SER A 121 -1.77 -9.05 -15.98
N ILE A 122 -1.24 -10.16 -16.47
CA ILE A 122 0.04 -10.71 -16.00
C ILE A 122 1.23 -9.80 -16.32
N GLU A 123 1.13 -9.02 -17.41
CA GLU A 123 2.16 -8.06 -17.83
C GLU A 123 2.17 -6.80 -16.95
N LEU A 124 1.00 -6.39 -16.46
CA LEU A 124 0.86 -5.21 -15.58
C LEU A 124 1.05 -5.55 -14.11
N ALA A 125 0.77 -6.80 -13.72
CA ALA A 125 0.85 -7.27 -12.34
C ALA A 125 2.12 -6.85 -11.59
N PRO A 126 3.33 -6.89 -12.20
CA PRO A 126 4.56 -6.50 -11.52
C PRO A 126 4.59 -5.05 -11.03
N ARG A 127 3.81 -4.15 -11.64
CA ARG A 127 3.89 -2.71 -11.37
C ARG A 127 3.42 -2.33 -9.97
N VAL A 128 2.59 -3.16 -9.32
CA VAL A 128 2.16 -2.94 -7.93
C VAL A 128 3.32 -3.02 -6.92
N MET A 129 4.43 -3.67 -7.29
CA MET A 129 5.62 -3.82 -6.46
C MET A 129 6.61 -2.65 -6.60
N LYS A 130 6.31 -1.67 -7.46
CA LYS A 130 7.15 -0.49 -7.62
C LYS A 130 6.95 0.47 -6.47
N CYS A 131 8.05 0.93 -5.90
CA CYS A 131 8.12 1.93 -4.84
C CYS A 131 8.98 3.12 -5.30
N PHE A 132 8.84 4.26 -4.64
CA PHE A 132 9.68 5.42 -4.94
C PHE A 132 11.05 5.30 -4.28
N ALA A 133 12.11 5.57 -5.05
CA ALA A 133 13.39 5.95 -4.46
C ALA A 133 13.23 7.24 -3.62
N PRO A 134 13.95 7.40 -2.49
CA PRO A 134 13.85 8.59 -1.64
C PRO A 134 14.02 9.92 -2.39
N ALA A 135 14.91 9.95 -3.40
CA ALA A 135 15.15 11.14 -4.23
C ALA A 135 13.91 11.58 -5.05
N ARG A 136 12.98 10.66 -5.35
CA ARG A 136 11.77 10.94 -6.13
C ARG A 136 10.64 11.51 -5.27
N VAL A 137 10.69 11.29 -3.96
CA VAL A 137 9.73 11.85 -2.99
C VAL A 137 10.46 12.76 -2.00
N SER A 138 11.34 13.60 -2.54
CA SER A 138 12.33 14.37 -1.77
C SER A 138 11.73 15.15 -0.60
N VAL A 139 10.54 15.73 -0.75
CA VAL A 139 9.86 16.45 0.35
C VAL A 139 9.53 15.50 1.51
N LEU A 140 8.89 14.36 1.23
CA LEU A 140 8.55 13.37 2.26
C LEU A 140 9.81 12.74 2.86
N ALA A 141 10.81 12.43 2.04
CA ALA A 141 12.09 11.90 2.52
C ALA A 141 12.80 12.90 3.43
N SER A 142 12.81 14.20 3.11
CA SER A 142 13.38 15.23 3.98
C SER A 142 12.61 15.34 5.30
N LEU A 143 11.28 15.34 5.27
CA LEU A 143 10.49 15.32 6.49
C LEU A 143 10.78 14.09 7.36
N ALA A 144 10.94 12.92 6.75
CA ALA A 144 11.28 11.69 7.45
C ALA A 144 12.70 11.67 8.04
N ARG A 145 13.64 12.45 7.49
CA ARG A 145 15.00 12.60 8.04
C ARG A 145 15.05 13.60 9.21
N GLU A 146 14.27 14.67 9.12
CA GLU A 146 14.31 15.77 10.10
C GLU A 146 13.31 15.61 11.25
N PHE A 147 12.30 14.74 11.09
CA PHE A 147 11.22 14.55 12.05
C PHE A 147 10.97 13.07 12.34
N ALA A 148 10.13 12.82 13.35
CA ALA A 148 9.74 11.46 13.73
C ALA A 148 8.89 10.79 12.64
N VAL A 149 9.20 9.51 12.39
CA VAL A 149 8.42 8.63 11.51
C VAL A 149 7.81 7.52 12.35
N CYS A 150 6.50 7.29 12.18
CA CYS A 150 5.83 6.11 12.69
C CYS A 150 5.81 5.04 11.58
N ASP A 151 6.79 4.15 11.57
CA ASP A 151 6.95 3.06 10.58
C ASP A 151 6.11 1.81 10.88
N ARG A 152 5.38 1.82 12.02
CA ARG A 152 4.42 0.80 12.42
C ARG A 152 3.03 1.37 12.67
N TRP A 153 2.59 2.26 11.77
CA TRP A 153 1.27 2.87 11.77
C TRP A 153 0.35 2.19 10.74
N PHE A 154 -0.68 1.49 11.21
CA PHE A 154 -1.58 0.70 10.38
C PHE A 154 -2.97 1.32 10.26
N SER A 155 -3.66 1.05 9.16
CA SER A 155 -5.09 1.31 9.03
C SER A 155 -5.87 0.56 10.11
N SER A 156 -6.89 1.18 10.70
CA SER A 156 -7.73 0.54 11.71
C SER A 156 -8.53 -0.65 11.15
N VAL A 157 -8.91 -0.58 9.87
CA VAL A 157 -9.54 -1.68 9.15
C VAL A 157 -8.76 -1.95 7.85
N PRO A 158 -8.40 -3.22 7.55
CA PRO A 158 -7.77 -3.58 6.29
C PRO A 158 -8.80 -3.45 5.17
N GLY A 159 -8.86 -2.28 4.53
CA GLY A 159 -9.90 -1.99 3.56
C GLY A 159 -9.95 -0.52 3.15
N PRO A 160 -11.10 -0.08 2.63
CA PRO A 160 -11.16 1.13 1.82
C PRO A 160 -11.07 2.43 2.63
N THR A 161 -11.06 3.55 1.89
CA THR A 161 -10.89 4.90 2.42
C THR A 161 -11.94 5.29 3.48
N TRP A 162 -13.24 5.08 3.22
CA TRP A 162 -14.31 5.62 4.08
C TRP A 162 -14.28 5.09 5.53
N PRO A 163 -14.20 3.76 5.76
CA PRO A 163 -14.02 3.23 7.11
C PRO A 163 -12.84 3.84 7.86
N ASN A 164 -11.67 3.94 7.21
CA ASN A 164 -10.46 4.45 7.85
C ASN A 164 -10.52 5.97 8.12
N ARG A 165 -11.18 6.75 7.25
CA ARG A 165 -11.45 8.18 7.54
C ARG A 165 -12.37 8.35 8.75
N LEU A 166 -13.37 7.48 8.93
CA LEU A 166 -14.22 7.49 10.12
C LEU A 166 -13.41 7.15 11.39
N PHE A 167 -12.52 6.15 11.33
CA PHE A 167 -11.64 5.84 12.46
C PHE A 167 -10.76 6.99 12.89
N VAL A 168 -10.17 7.75 11.94
CA VAL A 168 -9.34 8.90 12.28
C VAL A 168 -10.13 9.99 13.01
N HIS A 169 -11.39 10.22 12.64
CA HIS A 169 -12.20 11.30 13.22
C HIS A 169 -13.03 10.90 14.43
N ALA A 170 -13.45 9.63 14.53
CA ALA A 170 -14.42 9.16 15.51
C ALA A 170 -13.96 7.94 16.33
N GLY A 171 -12.78 7.38 16.04
CA GLY A 171 -12.28 6.17 16.70
C GLY A 171 -13.08 4.89 16.38
N THR A 172 -14.03 4.96 15.46
CA THR A 172 -14.88 3.85 15.01
C THR A 172 -15.39 4.11 13.60
N SER A 173 -15.70 3.06 12.84
CA SER A 173 -16.39 3.13 11.56
C SER A 173 -17.90 2.83 11.65
N ASP A 174 -18.45 2.68 12.86
CA ASP A 174 -19.84 2.24 13.09
C ASP A 174 -20.16 0.91 12.37
N GLY A 175 -19.20 -0.02 12.42
CA GLY A 175 -19.30 -1.34 11.78
C GLY A 175 -19.17 -1.32 10.25
N GLN A 176 -18.84 -0.20 9.62
CA GLN A 176 -18.61 -0.14 8.17
C GLN A 176 -17.23 -0.70 7.82
N VAL A 177 -17.20 -1.63 6.86
CA VAL A 177 -15.98 -2.30 6.37
C VAL A 177 -15.85 -2.27 4.84
N VAL A 178 -16.74 -1.54 4.16
CA VAL A 178 -16.80 -1.42 2.70
C VAL A 178 -17.18 0.00 2.30
N HIS A 179 -16.92 0.36 1.05
CA HIS A 179 -17.53 1.52 0.43
C HIS A 179 -19.03 1.29 0.17
N LYS A 180 -19.91 1.70 1.09
CA LYS A 180 -21.33 1.84 0.75
C LYS A 180 -21.49 3.08 -0.12
N LYS A 181 -21.58 2.91 -1.45
CA LYS A 181 -22.17 3.95 -2.34
C LYS A 181 -23.64 4.11 -1.96
N LYS A 182 -23.94 4.93 -0.96
CA LYS A 182 -25.21 5.65 -0.95
C LYS A 182 -25.00 6.86 -1.86
N LEU A 183 -25.35 6.70 -3.14
CA LEU A 183 -25.72 7.87 -3.93
C LEU A 183 -26.80 8.58 -3.12
N TYR A 184 -26.59 9.86 -2.82
CA TYR A 184 -27.66 10.71 -2.31
C TYR A 184 -28.86 10.53 -3.25
N GLY A 185 -29.92 9.92 -2.74
CA GLY A 185 -31.23 9.87 -3.39
C GLY A 185 -32.01 11.15 -3.10
#